data_AF-A0A3S0BTT6-F1
#
_entry.id   AF-A0A3S0BTT6-F1
#
_cell.length_a   1.000
_cell.length_b   1.000
_cell.length_c   1.000
_cell.angle_alpha   90.00
_cell.angle_beta   90.00
_cell.angle_gamma   90.00
#
_symmetry.space_group_name_H-M   'P 1'
#
loop_
_entity.id
_entity.type
_entity.pdbx_description
1 polymer ?
#
loop_
_entity_poly.entity_id
_entity_poly.type
_entity_poly.pdbx_seq_one_letter_code
_entity_poly.pdbx_strand_id
1 'polypeptide(L)'
;MALVLTDAQKVALSVSFTTKAGNPANVDGVPQWVSSDPTVIQVVQSEDGLSAEAIAVGPLGVAQVSVVADADLGEGVAAITGVLDIEVKAAQAVFAIVAAGAPVDK
;
A
#
# COMPACT_ATOMS: atom_id res chain seq x y z
N MET A 1 -7.60 -1.41 -11.48
CA MET A 1 -6.66 -0.31 -11.81
C MET A 1 -5.74 -0.20 -10.62
N ALA A 2 -4.44 -0.42 -10.80
CA ALA A 2 -3.47 -0.40 -9.69
C ALA A 2 -2.77 0.95 -9.61
N LEU A 3 -2.47 1.39 -8.39
CA LEU A 3 -1.55 2.50 -8.16
C LEU A 3 -0.12 2.04 -8.47
N VAL A 4 0.64 2.82 -9.21
CA VAL A 4 2.04 2.48 -9.54
C VAL A 4 2.98 3.33 -8.68
N LEU A 5 3.89 2.66 -7.97
CA LEU A 5 5.00 3.27 -7.25
C LEU A 5 6.32 2.79 -7.84
N THR A 6 7.38 3.60 -7.72
CA THR A 6 8.73 3.07 -7.87
C THR A 6 9.23 2.43 -6.58
N ASP A 7 10.24 1.58 -6.68
CA ASP A 7 11.00 1.00 -5.55
C ASP A 7 11.68 2.03 -4.64
N ALA A 8 11.63 3.31 -5.00
CA ALA A 8 12.14 4.44 -4.20
C ALA A 8 11.04 5.37 -3.67
N GLN A 9 9.77 5.00 -3.80
CA GLN A 9 8.63 5.84 -3.45
C GLN A 9 7.83 5.31 -2.26
N LYS A 10 7.17 6.26 -1.58
CA LYS A 10 6.08 6.00 -0.65
C LYS A 10 4.90 6.89 -0.98
N VAL A 11 3.72 6.49 -0.52
CA VAL A 11 2.48 7.23 -0.74
C VAL A 11 1.62 7.25 0.51
N ALA A 12 0.98 8.40 0.77
CA ALA A 12 -0.02 8.51 1.82
C ALA A 12 -1.37 7.98 1.30
N LEU A 13 -1.97 7.11 2.09
CA LEU A 13 -3.31 6.55 1.90
C LEU A 13 -4.25 7.17 2.93
N SER A 14 -5.48 7.43 2.51
CA SER A 14 -6.56 7.88 3.38
C SER A 14 -7.81 7.09 3.06
N VAL A 15 -8.57 6.70 4.08
CA VAL A 15 -9.87 6.06 3.90
C VAL A 15 -10.99 7.03 4.25
N SER A 16 -12.04 7.03 3.45
CA SER A 16 -13.30 7.70 3.77
C SER A 16 -14.43 6.69 3.72
N PHE A 17 -15.25 6.69 4.77
CA PHE A 17 -16.42 5.81 4.86
C PHE A 17 -17.64 6.58 4.40
N THR A 18 -18.45 5.97 3.55
CA THR A 18 -19.68 6.59 3.04
C THR A 18 -20.86 5.65 3.23
N THR A 19 -22.00 6.23 3.58
CA THR A 19 -23.27 5.52 3.65
C THR A 19 -23.74 5.09 2.26
N LYS A 20 -24.71 4.18 2.20
CA LYS A 20 -25.38 3.81 0.94
C LYS A 20 -25.98 5.00 0.18
N ALA A 21 -26.30 6.09 0.88
CA ALA A 21 -26.82 7.33 0.29
C ALA A 21 -25.72 8.29 -0.19
N GLY A 22 -24.44 7.96 -0.02
CA GLY A 22 -23.29 8.77 -0.45
C GLY A 22 -22.82 9.83 0.57
N ASN A 23 -23.43 9.89 1.76
CA ASN A 23 -22.99 10.80 2.82
C ASN A 23 -21.81 10.21 3.61
N PRO A 24 -20.91 11.04 4.19
CA PRO A 24 -19.88 10.57 5.11
C PRO A 24 -20.47 9.73 6.25
N ALA A 25 -19.78 8.66 6.63
CA ALA A 25 -20.15 7.77 7.71
C ALA A 25 -19.00 7.66 8.72
N ASN A 26 -19.36 7.42 9.98
CA ASN A 26 -18.42 7.03 11.02
C ASN A 26 -18.34 5.50 11.07
N VAL A 27 -17.25 5.00 11.62
CA VAL A 27 -17.01 3.59 11.93
C VAL A 27 -16.74 3.46 13.43
N ASP A 28 -16.99 2.28 13.98
CA ASP A 28 -16.62 1.96 15.35
C ASP A 28 -15.18 1.41 15.42
N GLY A 29 -14.45 1.83 16.45
CA GLY A 29 -13.04 1.51 16.63
C GLY A 29 -12.08 2.16 15.62
N VAL A 30 -10.81 1.74 15.70
CA VAL A 30 -9.72 2.19 14.82
C VAL A 30 -9.61 1.25 13.62
N PRO A 31 -9.76 1.72 12.37
CA PRO A 31 -9.58 0.87 11.20
C PRO A 31 -8.18 0.23 11.16
N GLN A 32 -8.13 -1.02 10.71
CA GLN A 32 -6.89 -1.79 10.65
C GLN A 32 -6.43 -1.94 9.21
N TRP A 33 -5.17 -1.60 8.95
CA TRP A 33 -4.57 -1.70 7.63
C TRP A 33 -3.64 -2.91 7.54
N VAL A 34 -3.66 -3.61 6.41
CA VAL A 34 -2.78 -4.74 6.14
C VAL A 34 -2.29 -4.75 4.70
N SER A 35 -1.06 -5.19 4.51
CA SER A 35 -0.49 -5.50 3.19
C SER A 35 -0.55 -7.00 2.97
N SER A 36 -0.94 -7.42 1.76
CA SER A 36 -0.89 -8.83 1.36
C SER A 36 0.54 -9.36 1.29
N ASP A 37 1.51 -8.47 1.04
CA ASP A 37 2.93 -8.79 1.01
C ASP A 37 3.75 -7.63 1.62
N PRO A 38 4.04 -7.70 2.93
CA PRO A 38 4.87 -6.73 3.64
C PRO A 38 6.32 -6.66 3.14
N THR A 39 6.77 -7.63 2.34
CA THR A 39 8.11 -7.60 1.75
C THR A 39 8.17 -6.72 0.50
N VAL A 40 7.04 -6.49 -0.17
CA VAL A 40 6.94 -5.58 -1.33
C VAL A 40 6.47 -4.19 -0.87
N ILE A 41 5.36 -4.13 -0.14
CA ILE A 41 4.79 -2.90 0.42
C ILE A 41 4.64 -3.04 1.93
N GLN A 42 5.37 -2.23 2.68
CA GLN A 42 5.13 -2.06 4.11
C GLN A 42 4.05 -1.00 4.33
N VAL A 43 3.14 -1.24 5.26
CA VAL A 43 2.08 -0.30 5.63
C VAL A 43 2.29 0.17 7.06
N VAL A 44 2.27 1.48 7.27
CA VAL A 44 2.36 2.11 8.59
C VAL A 44 1.09 2.93 8.81
N GLN A 45 0.18 2.42 9.66
CA GLN A 45 -1.07 3.12 9.95
C GLN A 45 -0.86 4.28 10.95
N SER A 46 -1.69 5.31 10.83
CA SER A 46 -1.80 6.35 11.86
C SER A 46 -2.52 5.83 13.11
N GLU A 47 -2.36 6.54 14.22
CA GLU A 47 -3.00 6.18 15.50
C GLU A 47 -4.54 6.18 15.42
N ASP A 48 -5.12 7.06 14.59
CA ASP A 48 -6.55 7.11 14.32
C ASP A 48 -7.04 6.07 13.29
N GLY A 49 -6.12 5.37 12.60
CA GLY A 49 -6.42 4.39 11.55
C GLY A 49 -7.10 4.96 10.30
N LEU A 50 -7.32 6.27 10.20
CA LEU A 50 -7.95 6.89 9.03
C LEU A 50 -6.96 7.15 7.89
N SER A 51 -5.68 7.03 8.18
CA SER A 51 -4.61 7.15 7.20
C SER A 51 -3.54 6.07 7.38
N ALA A 52 -2.77 5.84 6.32
CA ALA A 52 -1.61 4.97 6.38
C ALA A 52 -0.56 5.41 5.36
N GLU A 53 0.72 5.17 5.64
CA GLU A 53 1.78 5.25 4.63
C GLU A 53 2.00 3.87 4.02
N ALA A 54 1.90 3.76 2.70
CA ALA A 54 2.36 2.60 1.94
C ALA A 54 3.76 2.89 1.39
N ILE A 55 4.72 2.06 1.77
CA ILE A 55 6.15 2.26 1.51
C ILE A 55 6.64 1.08 0.68
N ALA A 56 7.21 1.35 -0.50
CA ALA A 56 7.93 0.33 -1.25
C ALA A 56 9.24 0.00 -0.54
N VAL A 57 9.41 -1.26 -0.09
CA VAL A 57 10.55 -1.67 0.75
C VAL A 57 11.33 -2.87 0.22
N GLY A 58 10.82 -3.58 -0.78
CA GLY A 58 11.52 -4.75 -1.32
C GLY A 58 11.37 -4.91 -2.82
N PRO A 59 11.31 -6.15 -3.33
CA PRO A 59 11.47 -6.40 -4.76
C PRO A 59 10.31 -5.80 -5.56
N LEU A 60 10.56 -5.63 -6.87
CA LEU A 60 9.50 -5.28 -7.82
C LEU A 60 8.40 -6.34 -7.78
N GLY A 61 7.15 -5.90 -7.82
CA GLY A 61 6.03 -6.81 -7.67
C GLY A 61 4.71 -6.09 -7.43
N VAL A 62 3.69 -6.86 -7.09
CA VAL A 62 2.36 -6.36 -6.75
C VAL A 62 2.02 -6.74 -5.32
N ALA A 63 1.40 -5.81 -4.61
CA ALA A 63 0.82 -6.06 -3.30
C ALA A 63 -0.53 -5.36 -3.21
N GLN A 64 -1.47 -5.97 -2.49
CA GLN A 64 -2.75 -5.36 -2.18
C GLN A 64 -2.71 -4.83 -0.74
N VAL A 65 -3.05 -3.57 -0.58
CA VAL A 65 -3.31 -2.97 0.73
C VAL A 65 -4.80 -3.02 0.99
N SER A 66 -5.21 -3.51 2.15
CA SER A 66 -6.60 -3.50 2.58
C SER A 66 -6.76 -2.81 3.92
N VAL A 67 -7.94 -2.20 4.11
CA VAL A 67 -8.36 -1.58 5.37
C VAL A 67 -9.68 -2.20 5.78
N VAL A 68 -9.78 -2.61 7.04
CA VAL A 68 -11.00 -3.17 7.63
C VAL A 68 -11.47 -2.26 8.75
N ALA A 69 -12.76 -1.95 8.77
CA ALA A 69 -13.40 -1.16 9.82
C ALA A 69 -14.79 -1.72 10.16
N ASP A 70 -15.29 -1.41 11.36
CA ASP A 70 -16.65 -1.78 11.76
C ASP A 70 -17.64 -0.68 11.39
N ALA A 71 -18.60 -0.98 10.52
CA ALA A 71 -19.64 -0.04 10.12
C ALA A 71 -20.84 -0.02 11.09
N ASP A 72 -20.90 -0.94 12.06
CA ASP A 72 -21.91 -0.91 13.12
C ASP A 72 -21.48 0.09 14.20
N LEU A 73 -22.38 0.97 14.63
CA LEU A 73 -22.12 1.95 15.69
C LEU A 73 -22.77 1.55 17.03
N GLY A 74 -23.36 0.36 17.09
CA GLY A 74 -24.00 -0.24 18.25
C GLY A 74 -23.21 -1.45 18.77
N GLU A 75 -23.90 -2.42 19.36
CA GLU A 75 -23.26 -3.64 19.90
C GLU A 75 -23.01 -4.74 18.85
N GLY A 76 -23.39 -4.47 17.59
CA GLY A 76 -23.18 -5.39 16.47
C GLY A 76 -21.77 -5.28 15.90
N VAL A 77 -21.45 -6.17 14.95
CA VAL A 77 -20.22 -6.07 14.15
C VAL A 77 -20.60 -6.18 12.68
N ALA A 78 -20.31 -5.13 11.91
CA ALA A 78 -20.54 -5.06 10.47
C ALA A 78 -19.24 -4.66 9.75
N ALA A 79 -18.32 -5.61 9.64
CA ALA A 79 -17.04 -5.39 8.99
C ALA A 79 -17.19 -4.97 7.51
N ILE A 80 -16.54 -3.86 7.16
CA ILE A 80 -16.39 -3.37 5.80
C ILE A 80 -14.92 -3.36 5.42
N THR A 81 -14.64 -3.64 4.15
CA THR A 81 -13.27 -3.73 3.63
C THR A 81 -13.07 -2.81 2.43
N GLY A 82 -12.06 -1.94 2.51
CA GLY A 82 -11.50 -1.23 1.37
C GLY A 82 -10.25 -1.94 0.87
N VAL A 83 -10.00 -1.90 -0.45
CA VAL A 83 -8.80 -2.47 -1.06
C VAL A 83 -8.18 -1.50 -2.05
N LEU A 84 -6.85 -1.52 -2.13
CA LEU A 84 -6.06 -0.81 -3.11
C LEU A 84 -4.93 -1.71 -3.61
N ASP A 85 -4.91 -1.96 -4.91
CA ASP A 85 -3.80 -2.68 -5.55
C ASP A 85 -2.64 -1.72 -5.83
N ILE A 86 -1.42 -2.11 -5.46
CA ILE A 86 -0.19 -1.35 -5.67
C ILE A 86 0.80 -2.20 -6.48
N GLU A 87 1.37 -1.62 -7.54
CA GLU A 87 2.42 -2.21 -8.36
C GLU A 87 3.72 -1.42 -8.17
N VAL A 88 4.80 -2.09 -7.75
CA VAL A 88 6.14 -1.52 -7.58
C VAL A 88 6.98 -1.79 -8.83
N LYS A 89 7.47 -0.72 -9.45
CA LYS A 89 8.35 -0.75 -10.64
C LYS A 89 9.73 -0.20 -10.32
N ALA A 90 10.70 -0.55 -11.16
CA ALA A 90 12.05 -0.01 -11.03
C ALA A 90 12.03 1.52 -11.21
N ALA A 91 12.71 2.24 -10.32
CA ALA A 91 13.07 3.63 -10.55
C ALA A 91 14.05 3.75 -11.73
N GLN A 92 14.29 5.00 -12.15
CA GLN A 92 15.25 5.30 -13.20
C GLN A 92 16.67 4.87 -12.76
N ALA A 93 17.42 4.24 -13.67
CA ALA A 93 18.81 3.87 -13.43
C ALA A 93 19.66 5.13 -13.15
N VAL A 94 20.46 5.08 -12.07
CA VAL A 94 21.34 6.20 -11.67
C VAL A 94 22.83 5.89 -11.80
N PHE A 95 23.21 4.64 -12.03
CA PHE A 95 24.60 4.23 -12.27
C PHE A 95 24.67 3.09 -13.30
N ALA A 96 25.84 2.96 -13.93
CA ALA A 96 26.16 1.86 -14.84
C ALA A 96 27.52 1.26 -14.45
N ILE A 97 27.62 -0.07 -14.45
CA ILE A 97 28.87 -0.80 -14.23
C ILE A 97 29.23 -1.49 -15.55
N VAL A 98 30.45 -1.26 -16.04
CA VAL A 98 31.00 -1.97 -17.20
C VAL A 98 31.94 -3.06 -16.70
N ALA A 99 31.64 -4.31 -17.01
CA ALA A 99 32.52 -5.44 -16.73
C ALA A 99 33.37 -5.76 -17.96
N ALA A 100 34.69 -5.82 -17.79
CA ALA A 100 35.58 -6.31 -18.84
C ALA A 100 35.63 -7.84 -18.80
N GLY A 101 35.62 -8.47 -19.99
CA GLY A 101 35.97 -9.88 -20.12
C GLY A 101 37.47 -10.12 -19.93
N ALA A 102 37.87 -11.39 -19.87
CA ALA A 102 39.29 -11.75 -19.90
C ALA A 102 39.91 -11.30 -21.23
N PRO A 103 41.06 -10.58 -21.22
CA PRO A 103 41.77 -10.24 -22.46
C PRO A 103 42.18 -11.50 -23.23
N VAL A 104 42.07 -11.45 -24.56
CA VAL A 104 42.58 -12.48 -25.48
C VAL A 104 43.58 -11.86 -26.44
N ASP A 105 44.56 -12.64 -26.89
CA ASP A 105 45.48 -12.22 -27.93
C ASP A 105 44.71 -11.88 -29.22
N LYS A 106 45.20 -10.87 -29.94
CA LYS A 106 44.59 -10.37 -31.17
C LYS A 106 44.88 -11.28 -32.37
#